data_AF-A0A4Q0XZ31-F1
#
_entry.id   AF-A0A4Q0XZ31-F1
#
_cell.length_a   1.000
_cell.length_b   1.000
_cell.length_c   1.000
_cell.angle_alpha   90.00
_cell.angle_beta   90.00
_cell.angle_gamma   90.00
#
_symmetry.space_group_name_H-M   'P 1'
#
loop_
_entity.id
_entity.type
_entity.pdbx_description
1 polymer ?
#
loop_
_entity_poly.entity_id
_entity_poly.type
_entity_poly.pdbx_seq_one_letter_code
_entity_poly.pdbx_strand_id
1 'polypeptide(L)'
;MIANSLIIYIVLSSLILFTLFNLILKIVYKSEKAINFFLYFCICYFIGLALTTLRNEISDFLSIVIGVTILVLGYIFLYIGARALLGLSCKWRNRYLIPIFLVLFGFYIFSYIYYDLQMRIIIFSLFSISYSIALSYIFWIDSLKKLKTINTIASIYFIIVSIVFLLRALNASTMAYAIEFLYSTKFMVLSPYIALFCTLFIFMFIISAHLRYKRQN
;
A
#
# COMPACT_ATOMS: atom_id res chain seq x y z
N MET A 1 -7.64 20.95 9.88
CA MET A 1 -8.52 19.76 9.95
C MET A 1 -9.18 19.46 8.60
N ILE A 2 -9.85 20.43 7.96
CA ILE A 2 -10.60 20.26 6.69
C ILE A 2 -9.77 19.69 5.51
N ALA A 3 -8.50 20.11 5.36
CA ALA A 3 -7.65 19.62 4.27
C ALA A 3 -7.31 18.12 4.37
N ASN A 4 -7.18 17.60 5.60
CA ASN A 4 -6.85 16.18 5.82
C ASN A 4 -8.07 15.29 5.57
N SER A 5 -9.27 15.75 5.91
CA SER A 5 -10.51 15.02 5.59
C SER A 5 -10.72 14.96 4.08
N LEU A 6 -10.48 16.05 3.35
CA LEU A 6 -10.66 16.08 1.89
C LEU A 6 -9.79 15.03 1.18
N ILE A 7 -8.49 14.93 1.53
CA ILE A 7 -7.61 13.97 0.86
C ILE A 7 -8.03 12.52 1.11
N ILE A 8 -8.52 12.24 2.32
CA ILE A 8 -9.01 10.91 2.70
C ILE A 8 -10.22 10.55 1.83
N TYR A 9 -11.18 11.47 1.67
CA TYR A 9 -12.34 11.25 0.80
C TYR A 9 -11.94 11.07 -0.67
N ILE A 10 -10.97 11.83 -1.16
CA ILE A 10 -10.44 11.67 -2.52
C ILE A 10 -9.83 10.27 -2.69
N VAL A 11 -9.05 9.80 -1.71
CA VAL A 11 -8.42 8.47 -1.76
C VAL A 11 -9.43 7.34 -1.63
N LEU A 12 -10.43 7.46 -0.75
CA LEU A 12 -11.51 6.46 -0.64
C LEU A 12 -12.32 6.40 -1.94
N SER A 13 -12.66 7.56 -2.52
CA SER A 13 -13.37 7.63 -3.79
C SER A 13 -12.55 7.04 -4.94
N SER A 14 -11.24 7.32 -4.98
CA SER A 14 -10.37 6.72 -5.99
C SER A 14 -10.29 5.21 -5.83
N LEU A 15 -10.17 4.68 -4.61
CA LEU A 15 -10.18 3.23 -4.37
C LEU A 15 -11.46 2.56 -4.89
N ILE A 16 -12.63 3.19 -4.76
CA ILE A 16 -13.89 2.69 -5.33
C ILE A 16 -13.79 2.65 -6.86
N LEU A 17 -13.41 3.76 -7.50
CA LEU A 17 -13.25 3.83 -8.96
C LEU A 17 -12.26 2.79 -9.48
N PHE A 18 -11.14 2.62 -8.79
CA PHE A 18 -10.12 1.62 -9.12
C PHE A 18 -10.60 0.19 -8.91
N THR A 19 -11.44 -0.07 -7.92
CA THR A 19 -12.07 -1.37 -7.73
C THR A 19 -13.01 -1.70 -8.90
N LEU A 20 -13.85 -0.74 -9.30
CA LEU A 20 -14.74 -0.88 -10.47
C LEU A 20 -13.94 -1.09 -11.76
N PHE A 21 -12.87 -0.33 -11.96
CA PHE A 21 -11.97 -0.50 -13.11
C PHE A 21 -11.36 -1.91 -13.15
N ASN A 22 -10.86 -2.42 -12.02
CA ASN A 22 -10.32 -3.79 -11.95
C ASN A 22 -11.39 -4.86 -12.14
N LEU A 23 -12.64 -4.64 -11.71
CA LEU A 23 -13.77 -5.53 -12.00
C LEU A 23 -14.06 -5.59 -13.50
N ILE A 24 -14.10 -4.44 -14.18
CA ILE A 24 -14.29 -4.38 -15.64
C ILE A 24 -13.15 -5.12 -16.33
N LEU A 25 -11.90 -4.84 -15.96
CA LEU A 25 -10.74 -5.52 -16.52
C LEU A 25 -10.79 -7.03 -16.29
N LYS A 26 -11.26 -7.50 -15.12
CA LYS A 26 -11.41 -8.93 -14.83
C LYS A 26 -12.43 -9.60 -15.76
N ILE A 27 -13.52 -8.90 -16.10
CA ILE A 27 -14.53 -9.41 -17.04
C ILE A 27 -13.95 -9.53 -18.45
N VAL A 28 -13.16 -8.55 -18.88
CA VAL A 28 -12.54 -8.51 -20.22
C VAL A 28 -11.36 -9.49 -20.33
N TYR A 29 -10.53 -9.60 -19.29
CA TYR A 29 -9.28 -10.35 -19.26
C TYR A 29 -9.31 -11.48 -18.21
N LYS A 30 -10.27 -12.40 -18.35
CA LYS A 30 -10.54 -13.47 -17.37
C LYS A 30 -9.33 -14.35 -17.02
N SER A 31 -8.37 -14.49 -17.94
CA SER A 31 -7.18 -15.33 -17.77
C SER A 31 -6.06 -14.66 -16.96
N GLU A 32 -6.12 -13.34 -16.74
CA GLU A 32 -5.03 -12.60 -16.10
C GLU A 32 -5.14 -12.62 -14.58
N LYS A 33 -4.38 -13.53 -13.96
CA LYS A 33 -4.32 -13.68 -12.49
C LYS A 33 -3.92 -12.40 -11.76
N ALA A 34 -3.09 -11.55 -12.38
CA ALA A 34 -2.63 -10.30 -11.78
C ALA A 34 -3.79 -9.37 -11.41
N ILE A 35 -4.85 -9.31 -12.23
CA ILE A 35 -6.01 -8.43 -12.03
C ILE A 35 -6.75 -8.78 -10.73
N ASN A 36 -6.85 -10.06 -10.40
CA ASN A 36 -7.48 -10.49 -9.14
C ASN A 36 -6.72 -9.96 -7.92
N PHE A 37 -5.39 -10.00 -7.95
CA PHE A 37 -4.58 -9.48 -6.85
C PHE A 37 -4.68 -7.96 -6.72
N PHE A 38 -4.75 -7.23 -7.84
CA PHE A 38 -4.98 -5.78 -7.79
C PHE A 38 -6.38 -5.43 -7.25
N LEU A 39 -7.40 -6.22 -7.60
CA LEU A 39 -8.73 -6.09 -7.01
C LEU A 39 -8.69 -6.32 -5.50
N TYR A 40 -8.05 -7.39 -5.03
CA TYR A 40 -7.90 -7.65 -3.60
C TYR A 40 -7.11 -6.55 -2.88
N PHE A 41 -6.08 -6.00 -3.51
CA PHE A 41 -5.38 -4.82 -3.01
C PHE A 41 -6.35 -3.65 -2.81
N CYS A 42 -7.14 -3.27 -3.82
CA CYS A 42 -8.08 -2.15 -3.71
C CYS A 42 -9.14 -2.38 -2.62
N ILE A 43 -9.71 -3.59 -2.54
CA ILE A 43 -10.72 -3.94 -1.53
C ILE A 43 -10.13 -3.90 -0.12
N CYS A 44 -8.97 -4.53 0.11
CA CYS A 44 -8.30 -4.49 1.39
C CYS A 44 -7.95 -3.06 1.77
N TYR A 45 -7.41 -2.27 0.85
CA TYR A 45 -7.09 -0.87 1.13
C TYR A 45 -8.32 -0.03 1.48
N PHE A 46 -9.42 -0.22 0.76
CA PHE A 46 -10.67 0.47 1.04
C PHE A 46 -11.19 0.13 2.44
N ILE A 47 -11.28 -1.17 2.77
CA ILE A 47 -11.78 -1.63 4.08
C ILE A 47 -10.84 -1.18 5.19
N GLY A 48 -9.53 -1.39 5.04
CA GLY A 48 -8.54 -1.02 6.04
C GLY A 48 -8.53 0.49 6.29
N LEU A 49 -8.59 1.30 5.23
CA LEU A 49 -8.64 2.75 5.35
C LEU A 49 -9.94 3.22 6.00
N ALA A 50 -11.09 2.69 5.58
CA ALA A 50 -12.39 2.99 6.19
C ALA A 50 -12.39 2.69 7.69
N LEU A 51 -11.90 1.51 8.10
CA LEU A 51 -11.79 1.15 9.52
C LEU A 51 -10.89 2.13 10.29
N THR A 52 -9.73 2.50 9.73
CA THR A 52 -8.82 3.46 10.39
C THR A 52 -9.41 4.87 10.49
N THR A 53 -10.26 5.27 9.54
CA THR A 53 -10.94 6.58 9.56
C THR A 53 -12.08 6.65 10.55
N LEU A 54 -12.70 5.51 10.88
CA LEU A 54 -13.73 5.39 11.93
C LEU A 54 -13.14 5.31 13.34
N ARG A 55 -11.86 5.64 13.51
CA ARG A 55 -11.23 5.74 14.82
C ARG A 55 -12.00 6.71 15.72
N ASN A 56 -12.16 6.35 16.99
CA ASN A 56 -13.01 6.98 18.00
C ASN A 56 -14.53 6.71 17.87
N GLU A 57 -15.00 6.20 16.73
CA GLU A 57 -16.40 5.78 16.55
C GLU A 57 -16.59 4.27 16.76
N ILE A 58 -15.54 3.48 16.49
CA ILE A 58 -15.50 2.03 16.72
C ILE A 58 -14.33 1.66 17.64
N SER A 59 -14.32 0.43 18.15
CA SER A 59 -13.23 -0.06 19.00
C SER A 59 -11.85 0.13 18.37
N ASP A 60 -10.85 0.48 19.19
CA ASP A 60 -9.46 0.61 18.77
C ASP A 60 -8.90 -0.70 18.19
N PHE A 61 -9.45 -1.85 18.58
CA PHE A 61 -9.05 -3.14 18.04
C PHE A 61 -9.42 -3.22 16.56
N LEU A 62 -10.65 -2.85 16.21
CA LEU A 62 -11.12 -2.86 14.83
C LEU A 62 -10.47 -1.75 14.00
N SER A 63 -10.43 -0.52 14.51
CA SER A 63 -9.95 0.63 13.74
C SER A 63 -8.43 0.63 13.58
N ILE A 64 -7.67 0.28 14.62
CA ILE A 64 -6.20 0.38 14.62
C ILE A 64 -5.56 -0.95 14.29
N VAL A 65 -5.84 -2.01 15.06
CA VAL A 65 -5.16 -3.29 14.91
C VAL A 65 -5.60 -4.01 13.64
N ILE A 66 -6.90 -4.24 13.49
CA ILE A 66 -7.45 -4.92 12.31
C ILE A 66 -7.36 -4.03 11.06
N GLY A 67 -7.72 -2.76 11.16
CA GLY A 67 -7.63 -1.80 10.06
C GLY A 67 -6.25 -1.77 9.40
N VAL A 68 -5.19 -1.60 10.20
CA VAL A 68 -3.81 -1.58 9.68
C VAL A 68 -3.35 -2.94 9.18
N THR A 69 -3.74 -4.03 9.83
CA THR A 69 -3.42 -5.39 9.36
C THR A 69 -4.02 -5.66 7.98
N ILE A 70 -5.24 -5.17 7.72
CA ILE A 70 -5.89 -5.28 6.40
C ILE A 70 -5.15 -4.42 5.36
N LEU A 71 -4.68 -3.21 5.71
CA LEU A 71 -3.85 -2.40 4.80
C LEU A 71 -2.56 -3.13 4.39
N VAL A 72 -1.91 -3.78 5.35
CA VAL A 72 -0.71 -4.60 5.13
C VAL A 72 -0.99 -5.79 4.21
N LEU A 73 -2.12 -6.48 4.43
CA LEU A 73 -2.59 -7.53 3.53
C LEU A 73 -2.81 -6.99 2.10
N GLY A 74 -3.35 -5.78 1.97
CA GLY A 74 -3.46 -5.09 0.69
C GLY A 74 -2.10 -4.93 -0.01
N TYR A 75 -1.08 -4.43 0.69
CA TYR A 75 0.27 -4.25 0.13
C TYR A 75 0.90 -5.56 -0.32
N ILE A 76 0.60 -6.64 0.39
CA ILE A 76 1.04 -7.99 0.01
C ILE A 76 0.38 -8.41 -1.30
N PHE A 77 -0.93 -8.20 -1.45
CA PHE A 77 -1.61 -8.46 -2.71
C PHE A 77 -1.07 -7.60 -3.86
N LEU A 78 -0.73 -6.35 -3.59
CA LEU A 78 -0.07 -5.47 -4.56
C LEU A 78 1.26 -6.09 -5.07
N TYR A 79 2.08 -6.57 -4.15
CA TYR A 79 3.35 -7.24 -4.46
C TYR A 79 3.15 -8.54 -5.26
N ILE A 80 2.20 -9.39 -4.86
CA ILE A 80 1.89 -10.63 -5.57
C ILE A 80 1.33 -10.32 -6.96
N GLY A 81 0.47 -9.30 -7.09
CA GLY A 81 -0.07 -8.83 -8.35
C GLY A 81 1.00 -8.32 -9.30
N ALA A 82 1.95 -7.50 -8.82
CA ALA A 82 3.08 -7.03 -9.60
C ALA A 82 3.96 -8.18 -10.12
N ARG A 83 4.25 -9.18 -9.27
CA ARG A 83 4.98 -10.39 -9.70
C ARG A 83 4.23 -11.16 -10.76
N ALA A 84 2.94 -11.39 -10.56
CA ALA A 84 2.10 -12.11 -11.52
C ALA A 84 2.03 -11.38 -12.87
N LEU A 85 1.98 -10.04 -12.85
CA LEU A 85 1.99 -9.21 -14.06
C LEU A 85 3.29 -9.35 -14.85
N LEU A 86 4.42 -9.49 -14.17
CA LEU A 86 5.72 -9.68 -14.80
C LEU A 86 6.03 -11.15 -15.12
N GLY A 87 5.06 -12.07 -14.91
CA GLY A 87 5.25 -13.50 -15.15
C GLY A 87 6.18 -14.20 -14.15
N LEU A 88 6.47 -13.57 -13.02
CA LEU A 88 7.40 -14.09 -12.02
C LEU A 88 6.74 -15.11 -11.11
N SER A 89 7.39 -16.26 -10.95
CA SER A 89 6.91 -17.29 -10.03
C SER A 89 6.90 -16.79 -8.58
N CYS A 90 5.83 -17.11 -7.87
CA CYS A 90 5.64 -16.76 -6.48
C CYS A 90 6.31 -17.85 -5.62
N LYS A 91 7.63 -17.75 -5.39
CA LYS A 91 8.39 -18.78 -4.67
C LYS A 91 8.03 -18.90 -3.16
N TRP A 92 7.24 -17.97 -2.61
CA TRP A 92 7.14 -17.74 -1.15
C TRP A 92 5.69 -17.82 -0.61
N ARG A 93 4.91 -18.81 -1.05
CA ARG A 93 3.44 -18.90 -0.84
C ARG A 93 2.96 -18.64 0.60
N ASN A 94 3.58 -19.24 1.62
CA ASN A 94 3.13 -19.11 3.01
C ASN A 94 3.88 -18.02 3.81
N ARG A 95 5.04 -17.58 3.31
CA ARG A 95 5.90 -16.62 4.03
C ARG A 95 5.32 -15.20 4.03
N TYR A 96 4.33 -14.92 3.18
CA TYR A 96 3.54 -13.68 3.21
C TYR A 96 2.73 -13.51 4.50
N LEU A 97 2.47 -14.59 5.25
CA LEU A 97 1.77 -14.50 6.53
C LEU A 97 2.65 -13.87 7.63
N ILE A 98 3.97 -14.02 7.55
CA ILE A 98 4.93 -13.52 8.56
C ILE A 98 4.77 -12.01 8.79
N PRO A 99 4.83 -11.14 7.76
CA PRO A 99 4.65 -9.70 7.98
C PRO A 99 3.25 -9.33 8.46
N ILE A 100 2.20 -10.08 8.07
CA ILE A 100 0.83 -9.87 8.56
C ILE A 100 0.78 -10.13 10.07
N PHE A 101 1.32 -11.26 10.52
CA PHE A 101 1.38 -11.59 11.94
C PHE A 101 2.23 -10.59 12.71
N LEU A 102 3.40 -10.21 12.19
CA LEU A 102 4.28 -9.24 12.84
C LEU A 102 3.59 -7.88 13.05
N VAL A 103 2.86 -7.40 12.03
CA VAL A 103 2.08 -6.17 12.15
C VAL A 103 0.92 -6.34 13.11
N LEU A 104 0.15 -7.44 13.02
CA LEU A 104 -0.98 -7.69 13.91
C LEU A 104 -0.56 -7.70 15.38
N PHE A 105 0.48 -8.48 15.73
CA PHE A 105 1.00 -8.58 17.08
C PHE A 105 1.67 -7.28 17.52
N GLY A 106 2.48 -6.66 16.66
CA GLY A 106 3.11 -5.39 16.97
C GLY A 106 2.09 -4.30 17.27
N PHE A 107 1.06 -4.15 16.42
CA PHE A 107 -0.01 -3.19 16.63
C PHE A 107 -0.85 -3.50 17.86
N TYR A 108 -1.11 -4.77 18.17
CA TYR A 108 -1.79 -5.15 19.41
C TYR A 108 -0.98 -4.72 20.64
N ILE A 109 0.30 -5.10 20.70
CA ILE A 109 1.21 -4.79 21.81
C ILE A 109 1.33 -3.27 22.02
N PHE A 110 1.57 -2.50 20.96
CA PHE A 110 1.74 -1.05 21.08
C PHE A 110 0.41 -0.27 21.17
N SER A 111 -0.74 -0.90 20.94
CA SER A 111 -2.04 -0.25 21.18
C SER A 111 -2.60 -0.51 22.57
N TYR A 112 -2.37 -1.68 23.16
CA TYR A 112 -3.03 -2.11 24.40
C TYR A 112 -2.10 -2.31 25.59
N ILE A 113 -0.81 -2.56 25.35
CA ILE A 113 0.16 -2.84 26.42
C ILE A 113 1.00 -1.59 26.69
N TYR A 114 1.67 -1.06 25.66
CA TYR A 114 2.59 0.07 25.81
C TYR A 114 2.00 1.44 25.42
N TYR A 115 0.85 1.46 24.72
CA TYR A 115 0.19 2.70 24.26
C TYR A 115 1.09 3.64 23.43
N ASP A 116 2.04 3.07 22.68
CA ASP A 116 3.05 3.81 21.94
C ASP A 116 2.61 4.06 20.48
N LEU A 117 2.26 5.31 20.17
CA LEU A 117 1.92 5.72 18.81
C LEU A 117 3.14 5.70 17.87
N GLN A 118 4.33 6.06 18.37
CA GLN A 118 5.54 6.17 17.56
C GLN A 118 5.94 4.81 17.04
N MET A 119 5.95 3.80 17.90
CA MET A 119 6.28 2.43 17.50
C MET A 119 5.30 1.87 16.47
N ARG A 120 4.00 2.19 16.57
CA ARG A 120 3.02 1.82 15.53
C ARG A 120 3.36 2.45 14.16
N ILE A 121 3.74 3.72 14.15
CA ILE A 121 4.14 4.42 12.92
C ILE A 121 5.44 3.83 12.35
N ILE A 122 6.41 3.52 13.22
CA ILE A 122 7.69 2.92 12.82
C ILE A 122 7.45 1.53 12.21
N ILE A 123 6.67 0.66 12.86
CA ILE A 123 6.38 -0.70 12.36
C ILE A 123 5.73 -0.64 10.97
N PHE A 124 4.67 0.18 10.81
CA PHE A 124 4.01 0.30 9.52
C PHE A 124 4.92 0.91 8.44
N SER A 125 5.74 1.90 8.81
CA SER A 125 6.70 2.51 7.89
C SER A 125 7.78 1.52 7.45
N LEU A 126 8.37 0.75 8.37
CA LEU A 126 9.37 -0.29 8.06
C LEU A 126 8.80 -1.36 7.13
N PHE A 127 7.57 -1.81 7.39
CA PHE A 127 6.86 -2.71 6.49
C PHE A 127 6.73 -2.09 5.09
N SER A 128 6.26 -0.84 5.01
CA SER A 128 6.02 -0.14 3.74
C SER A 128 7.33 0.09 2.96
N ILE A 129 8.43 0.41 3.64
CA ILE A 129 9.78 0.53 3.07
C ILE A 129 10.21 -0.81 2.47
N SER A 130 10.15 -1.89 3.24
CA SER A 130 10.61 -3.20 2.79
C SER A 130 9.88 -3.68 1.54
N TYR A 131 8.56 -3.51 1.50
CA TYR A 131 7.74 -3.90 0.35
C TYR A 131 7.88 -2.97 -0.85
N SER A 132 8.08 -1.67 -0.62
CA SER A 132 8.33 -0.71 -1.70
C SER A 132 9.70 -0.97 -2.34
N ILE A 133 10.75 -1.25 -1.56
CA ILE A 133 12.05 -1.68 -2.09
C ILE A 133 11.90 -2.98 -2.89
N ALA A 134 11.15 -3.95 -2.37
CA ALA A 134 10.94 -5.22 -3.06
C ALA A 134 10.18 -5.06 -4.39
N LEU A 135 9.16 -4.18 -4.43
CA LEU A 135 8.45 -3.81 -5.66
C LEU A 135 9.39 -3.11 -6.65
N SER A 136 10.18 -2.14 -6.17
CA SER A 136 11.16 -1.42 -6.98
C SER A 136 12.13 -2.37 -7.65
N TYR A 137 12.74 -3.27 -6.87
CA TYR A 137 13.69 -4.27 -7.34
C TYR A 137 13.12 -5.15 -8.46
N ILE A 138 11.87 -5.62 -8.30
CA ILE A 138 11.20 -6.46 -9.29
C ILE A 138 10.97 -5.70 -10.59
N PHE A 139 10.47 -4.46 -10.53
CA PHE A 139 10.27 -3.66 -11.72
C PHE A 139 11.60 -3.26 -12.39
N TRP A 140 12.67 -3.07 -11.62
CA TRP A 140 13.99 -2.78 -12.16
C TRP A 140 14.57 -3.94 -12.98
N ILE A 141 14.56 -5.15 -12.40
CA ILE A 141 15.20 -6.32 -13.00
C ILE A 141 14.38 -6.87 -14.16
N ASP A 142 13.07 -7.03 -13.98
CA ASP A 142 12.19 -7.65 -14.99
C ASP A 142 11.60 -6.61 -15.94
N SER A 143 12.43 -5.64 -16.33
CA SER A 143 12.13 -4.72 -17.42
C SER A 143 12.13 -5.48 -18.75
N LEU A 144 10.98 -6.11 -19.09
CA LEU A 144 10.70 -6.59 -20.44
C LEU A 144 11.19 -5.51 -21.41
N LYS A 145 12.12 -5.84 -22.33
CA LYS A 145 12.84 -4.84 -23.14
C LYS A 145 11.91 -3.81 -23.79
N LYS A 146 10.69 -4.20 -24.14
CA LYS A 146 9.64 -3.36 -24.75
C LYS A 146 8.84 -2.48 -23.76
N LEU A 147 8.76 -2.84 -22.48
CA LEU A 147 8.11 -2.06 -21.42
C LEU A 147 9.11 -1.42 -20.44
N LYS A 148 10.39 -1.37 -20.82
CA LYS A 148 11.49 -0.92 -19.96
C LYS A 148 11.22 0.44 -19.33
N THR A 149 10.81 1.42 -20.12
CA THR A 149 10.52 2.77 -19.63
C THR A 149 9.47 2.79 -18.53
N ILE A 150 8.37 2.05 -18.71
CA ILE A 150 7.25 2.01 -17.75
C ILE A 150 7.69 1.32 -16.46
N ASN A 151 8.41 0.20 -16.58
CA ASN A 151 8.94 -0.52 -15.43
C ASN A 151 10.00 0.30 -14.69
N THR A 152 10.86 1.05 -15.37
CA THR A 152 11.82 1.98 -14.75
C THR A 152 11.09 3.09 -13.99
N ILE A 153 10.04 3.69 -14.56
CA ILE A 153 9.25 4.72 -13.87
C ILE A 153 8.61 4.14 -12.60
N ALA A 154 8.01 2.95 -12.69
CA ALA A 154 7.44 2.25 -11.54
C ALA A 154 8.50 1.97 -10.45
N SER A 155 9.68 1.51 -10.87
CA SER A 155 10.80 1.25 -9.98
C SER A 155 11.25 2.50 -9.22
N ILE A 156 11.47 3.62 -9.93
CA ILE A 156 11.87 4.91 -9.34
C ILE A 156 10.80 5.39 -8.37
N TYR A 157 9.53 5.28 -8.76
CA TYR A 157 8.42 5.66 -7.89
C TYR A 157 8.43 4.91 -6.56
N PHE A 158 8.62 3.58 -6.56
CA PHE A 158 8.67 2.83 -5.30
C PHE A 158 9.89 3.15 -4.43
N ILE A 159 11.02 3.59 -5.02
CA ILE A 159 12.12 4.17 -4.24
C ILE A 159 11.67 5.46 -3.56
N ILE A 160 11.01 6.35 -4.28
CA ILE A 160 10.48 7.60 -3.70
C ILE A 160 9.51 7.29 -2.54
N VAL A 161 8.60 6.33 -2.72
CA VAL A 161 7.69 5.88 -1.65
C VAL A 161 8.48 5.36 -0.45
N SER A 162 9.53 4.56 -0.67
CA SER A 162 10.39 4.06 0.41
C SER A 162 11.06 5.19 1.17
N ILE A 163 11.57 6.22 0.48
CA ILE A 163 12.18 7.41 1.10
C ILE A 163 11.15 8.16 1.93
N VAL A 164 9.93 8.36 1.41
CA VAL A 164 8.84 9.02 2.15
C VAL A 164 8.52 8.30 3.46
N PHE A 165 8.42 6.96 3.44
CA PHE A 165 8.20 6.19 4.67
C PHE A 165 9.41 6.15 5.60
N LEU A 166 10.64 6.20 5.07
CA LEU A 166 11.84 6.33 5.89
C LEU A 166 11.85 7.66 6.66
N LEU A 167 11.60 8.77 5.97
CA LEU A 167 11.49 10.08 6.60
C LEU A 167 10.37 10.10 7.66
N ARG A 168 9.25 9.43 7.38
CA ARG A 168 8.16 9.29 8.35
C ARG A 168 8.57 8.49 9.58
N ALA A 169 9.31 7.39 9.43
CA ALA A 169 9.81 6.59 10.54
C ALA A 169 10.81 7.36 11.39
N LEU A 170 11.77 8.05 10.76
CA LEU A 170 12.75 8.89 11.44
C LEU A 170 12.07 10.01 12.23
N ASN A 171 11.13 10.72 11.62
CA ASN A 171 10.38 11.78 12.31
C ASN A 171 9.55 11.25 13.49
N ALA A 172 8.98 10.04 13.37
CA ALA A 172 8.28 9.40 14.48
C ALA A 172 9.22 9.05 15.64
N SER A 173 10.46 8.65 15.35
CA SER A 173 11.47 8.29 16.36
C SER A 173 12.07 9.47 17.13
N THR A 174 12.01 10.68 16.58
CA THR A 174 12.59 11.89 17.20
C THR A 174 11.59 12.68 18.04
N MET A 175 10.31 12.33 18.01
CA MET A 175 9.29 13.07 18.76
C MET A 175 9.27 12.61 20.21
N ALA A 176 9.11 13.55 21.15
CA ALA A 176 9.05 13.21 22.58
C ALA A 176 7.63 12.80 22.99
N TYR A 177 6.60 13.39 22.36
CA TYR A 177 5.21 13.15 22.72
C TYR A 177 4.33 12.84 21.50
N ALA A 178 3.34 11.96 21.68
CA ALA A 178 2.38 11.57 20.63
C ALA A 178 1.54 12.76 20.09
N ILE A 179 1.30 13.76 20.93
CA ILE A 179 0.56 14.97 20.58
C ILE A 179 1.32 15.79 19.53
N GLU A 180 2.65 15.90 19.66
CA GLU A 180 3.51 16.63 18.72
C GLU A 180 3.50 16.01 17.31
N PHE A 181 3.29 14.69 17.19
CA PHE A 181 3.17 14.04 15.89
C PHE A 181 1.89 14.45 15.13
N LEU A 182 0.78 14.64 15.84
CA LEU A 182 -0.47 15.11 15.23
C LEU A 182 -0.38 16.58 14.79
N TYR A 183 0.48 17.37 15.46
CA TYR A 183 0.82 18.74 15.09
C TYR A 183 2.04 18.86 14.17
N SER A 184 2.67 17.74 13.80
CA SER A 184 3.79 17.72 12.87
C SER A 184 3.42 18.31 11.51
N THR A 185 4.42 18.58 10.68
CA THR A 185 4.20 19.14 9.34
C THR A 185 3.11 18.35 8.62
N LYS A 186 2.07 19.05 8.11
CA LYS A 186 0.91 18.44 7.42
C LYS A 186 1.32 17.39 6.38
N PHE A 187 2.51 17.55 5.80
CA PHE A 187 3.14 16.59 4.91
C PHE A 187 3.27 15.17 5.49
N MET A 188 3.70 14.98 6.73
CA MET A 188 3.93 13.63 7.31
C MET A 188 2.63 12.84 7.52
N VAL A 189 1.53 13.56 7.74
CA VAL A 189 0.19 12.97 7.83
C VAL A 189 -0.38 12.70 6.43
N LEU A 190 -0.15 13.59 5.46
CA LEU A 190 -0.71 13.51 4.12
C LEU A 190 0.07 12.56 3.19
N SER A 191 1.37 12.41 3.39
CA SER A 191 2.27 11.68 2.48
C SER A 191 1.87 10.23 2.20
N PRO A 192 1.33 9.42 3.15
CA PRO A 192 0.88 8.06 2.85
C PRO A 192 -0.34 8.03 1.93
N TYR A 193 -1.24 9.01 2.06
CA TYR A 193 -2.43 9.14 1.22
C TYR A 193 -2.05 9.57 -0.21
N ILE A 194 -1.12 10.51 -0.34
CA ILE A 194 -0.58 10.93 -1.64
C ILE A 194 0.16 9.76 -2.30
N ALA A 195 1.00 9.05 -1.54
CA ALA A 195 1.66 7.85 -2.03
C ALA A 195 0.64 6.81 -2.52
N LEU A 196 -0.37 6.47 -1.72
CA LEU A 196 -1.41 5.53 -2.13
C LEU A 196 -2.14 5.97 -3.40
N PHE A 197 -2.53 7.24 -3.49
CA PHE A 197 -3.15 7.81 -4.68
C PHE A 197 -2.26 7.61 -5.90
N CYS A 198 -0.99 8.03 -5.85
CA CYS A 198 -0.04 7.86 -6.96
C CYS A 198 0.20 6.37 -7.29
N THR A 199 0.21 5.48 -6.29
CA THR A 199 0.37 4.03 -6.49
C THR A 199 -0.75 3.49 -7.37
N LEU A 200 -2.00 3.89 -7.11
CA LEU A 200 -3.16 3.47 -7.90
C LEU A 200 -3.00 3.86 -9.38
N PHE A 201 -2.64 5.13 -9.65
CA PHE A 201 -2.44 5.60 -11.02
C PHE A 201 -1.30 4.91 -11.75
N ILE A 202 -0.17 4.70 -11.08
CA ILE A 202 0.98 4.01 -11.66
C ILE A 202 0.60 2.58 -12.02
N PHE A 203 -0.11 1.86 -11.14
CA PHE A 203 -0.57 0.51 -11.47
C PHE A 203 -1.59 0.47 -12.61
N MET A 204 -2.49 1.45 -12.68
CA MET A 204 -3.38 1.60 -13.85
C MET A 204 -2.58 1.60 -15.15
N PHE A 205 -1.51 2.39 -15.17
CA PHE A 205 -0.68 2.59 -16.34
C PHE A 205 0.10 1.32 -16.70
N ILE A 206 0.70 0.67 -15.70
CA ILE A 206 1.44 -0.59 -15.89
C ILE A 206 0.51 -1.69 -16.40
N ILE A 207 -0.65 -1.91 -15.76
CA ILE A 207 -1.61 -2.94 -16.18
C ILE A 207 -2.08 -2.67 -17.60
N SER A 208 -2.48 -1.43 -17.90
CA SER A 208 -2.96 -1.05 -19.24
C SER A 208 -1.90 -1.27 -20.32
N ALA A 209 -0.64 -0.88 -20.04
CA ALA A 209 0.47 -1.09 -20.96
C ALA A 209 0.79 -2.57 -21.17
N HIS A 210 0.76 -3.36 -20.09
CA HIS A 210 1.02 -4.79 -20.16
C HIS A 210 -0.06 -5.55 -20.92
N LEU A 211 -1.34 -5.23 -20.69
CA LEU A 211 -2.46 -5.83 -21.42
C LEU A 211 -2.45 -5.46 -22.90
N ARG A 212 -2.09 -4.22 -23.26
CA ARG A 212 -1.89 -3.82 -24.67
C ARG A 212 -0.76 -4.60 -25.32
N TYR A 213 0.37 -4.75 -24.63
CA TYR A 213 1.50 -5.52 -25.13
C TYR A 213 1.14 -6.99 -25.37
N LYS A 214 0.40 -7.60 -24.44
CA LYS A 214 -0.05 -8.99 -24.57
C LYS A 214 -1.05 -9.20 -25.72
N ARG A 215 -1.83 -8.19 -26.11
CA ARG A 215 -2.75 -8.28 -27.26
C ARG A 215 -2.04 -8.25 -28.62
N GLN A 216 -0.81 -7.73 -28.66
CA GLN A 216 -0.03 -7.58 -29.90
C GLN A 216 0.81 -8.80 -30.25
N ASN A 217 0.99 -9.76 -29.33
CA ASN A 217 1.69 -11.03 -29.57
C ASN A 217 0.73 -12.20 -29.37
#